data_AF-A0A378JHH4-F1
#
_entry.id   AF-A0A378JHH4-F1
#
_cell.length_a   1.000
_cell.length_b   1.000
_cell.length_c   1.000
_cell.angle_alpha   90.00
_cell.angle_beta   90.00
_cell.angle_gamma   90.00
#
_symmetry.space_group_name_H-M   'P 1'
#
loop_
_entity.id
_entity.type
_entity.pdbx_description
1 polymer ?
#
loop_
_entity_poly.entity_id
_entity_poly.type
_entity_poly.pdbx_seq_one_letter_code
_entity_poly.pdbx_strand_id
1 'polypeptide(L)'
;MALQVEFGLTFREAITLKSAIHINDDQLWITRDIAFNSSDRTIPIRTITQRSFLNFFNQLVGRLDNLINIIPYEEIRLRWRSALTKHRLSSAKSWRYLYAQQMYSSLLTEYGNYKLCLLIQDEMGIKSRNTLWLYLKDVKSAGTSGTLGTAH
;
A
#
# COMPACT_ATOMS: atom_id res chain seq x y z
N MET A 1 6.86 -8.07 0.82
CA MET A 1 5.98 -7.31 -0.10
C MET A 1 4.68 -6.85 0.56
N ALA A 2 4.14 -7.58 1.55
CA ALA A 2 2.82 -7.28 2.14
C ALA A 2 2.63 -5.81 2.56
N LEU A 3 3.58 -5.16 3.22
CA LEU A 3 3.51 -3.71 3.53
C LEU A 3 3.24 -2.82 2.31
N GLN A 4 3.72 -3.20 1.12
CA GLN A 4 3.49 -2.44 -0.12
C GLN A 4 2.12 -2.73 -0.73
N VAL A 5 1.60 -3.94 -0.54
CA VAL A 5 0.35 -4.42 -1.13
C VAL A 5 -0.85 -4.08 -0.25
N GLU A 6 -0.72 -4.28 1.06
CA GLU A 6 -1.79 -4.07 2.04
C GLU A 6 -1.88 -2.61 2.51
N PHE A 7 -0.81 -1.83 2.42
CA PHE A 7 -0.79 -0.43 2.90
C PHE A 7 -0.25 0.56 1.87
N GLY A 8 0.07 0.10 0.65
CA GLY A 8 0.56 1.00 -0.38
C GLY A 8 1.87 1.70 -0.02
N LEU A 9 2.72 1.13 0.84
CA LEU A 9 4.04 1.70 1.15
C LEU A 9 5.01 1.53 -0.02
N THR A 10 5.96 2.45 -0.14
CA THR A 10 7.17 2.22 -0.95
C THR A 10 8.03 1.13 -0.32
N PHE A 11 8.94 0.54 -1.11
CA PHE A 11 9.89 -0.44 -0.57
C PHE A 11 10.73 0.15 0.57
N ARG A 12 11.21 1.40 0.40
CA ARG A 12 12.01 2.06 1.42
C ARG A 12 11.23 2.30 2.71
N GLU A 13 10.02 2.86 2.62
CA GLU A 13 9.14 3.04 3.78
C GLU A 13 8.88 1.71 4.50
N ALA A 14 8.63 0.63 3.74
CA ALA A 14 8.34 -0.67 4.31
C ALA A 14 9.50 -1.25 5.12
N ILE A 15 10.75 -1.03 4.71
CA ILE A 15 11.93 -1.59 5.41
C ILE A 15 12.42 -0.70 6.56
N THR A 16 12.03 0.58 6.57
CA THR A 16 12.36 1.53 7.64
C THR A 16 11.25 1.69 8.68
N LEU A 17 10.07 1.08 8.45
CA LEU A 17 8.94 1.11 9.36
C LEU A 17 9.31 0.53 10.72
N LYS A 18 9.22 1.36 11.76
CA LYS A 18 9.33 0.99 13.17
C LYS A 18 7.95 0.79 13.80
N SER A 19 7.72 -0.37 14.38
CA SER A 19 6.42 -0.75 14.93
C SER A 19 5.92 0.18 16.03
N ALA A 20 6.74 0.50 17.04
CA ALA A 20 6.32 1.34 18.17
C ALA A 20 6.04 2.80 17.83
N ILE A 21 6.47 3.28 16.66
CA ILE A 21 6.32 4.69 16.26
C ILE A 21 5.21 4.82 15.22
N HIS A 22 5.20 3.93 14.24
CA HIS A 22 4.38 4.09 13.05
C HIS A 22 3.13 3.22 13.05
N ILE A 23 2.96 2.31 14.01
CA ILE A 23 1.78 1.43 14.09
C ILE A 23 1.00 1.78 15.34
N ASN A 24 -0.18 2.35 15.14
CA ASN A 24 -1.18 2.58 16.17
C ASN A 24 -2.30 1.53 16.04
N ASP A 25 -3.22 1.51 17.00
CA ASP A 25 -4.28 0.48 17.05
C ASP A 25 -5.15 0.42 15.78
N ASP A 26 -5.40 1.56 15.13
CA ASP A 26 -6.30 1.65 13.98
C ASP A 26 -5.68 2.24 12.70
N GLN A 27 -4.40 2.61 12.73
CA GLN A 27 -3.75 3.22 11.58
C GLN A 27 -2.23 3.06 11.59
N LEU A 28 -1.64 3.12 10.40
CA LEU A 28 -0.24 3.44 10.24
C LEU A 28 -0.05 4.96 10.22
N TRP A 29 0.89 5.48 11.00
CA TRP A 29 1.36 6.85 10.89
C TRP A 29 2.73 6.86 10.22
N ILE A 30 2.76 7.25 8.95
CA ILE A 30 4.00 7.35 8.18
C ILE A 30 4.52 8.77 8.35
N THR A 31 5.55 8.90 9.17
CA THR A 31 6.18 10.17 9.49
C THR A 31 7.12 10.61 8.37
N ARG A 32 7.38 11.91 8.31
CA ARG A 32 8.15 12.59 7.25
C ARG A 32 9.58 12.10 7.08
N ASP A 33 10.17 11.50 8.10
CA ASP A 33 11.51 10.92 8.08
C ASP A 33 11.58 9.65 7.23
N ILE A 34 10.52 8.85 7.22
CA ILE A 34 10.43 7.64 6.39
C ILE A 34 9.61 7.87 5.11
N ALA A 35 8.71 8.85 5.10
CA ALA A 35 7.85 9.13 3.97
C ALA A 35 8.64 9.51 2.70
N PHE A 36 8.35 8.85 1.58
CA PHE A 36 9.09 9.09 0.32
C PHE A 36 8.95 10.53 -0.22
N ASN A 37 7.88 11.23 0.20
CA ASN A 37 7.57 12.61 -0.18
C ASN A 37 7.79 13.60 0.98
N SER A 38 8.43 13.15 2.07
CA SER A 38 8.73 13.93 3.28
C SER A 38 7.53 14.63 3.91
N SER A 39 6.33 14.07 3.71
CA SER A 39 5.07 14.57 4.26
C SER A 39 4.45 13.49 5.14
N ASP A 40 4.03 13.88 6.34
CA ASP A 40 3.32 12.97 7.26
C ASP A 40 2.00 12.53 6.62
N ARG A 41 1.65 11.26 6.80
CA ARG A 41 0.35 10.73 6.37
C ARG A 41 -0.09 9.56 7.22
N THR A 42 -1.38 9.28 7.21
CA THR A 42 -1.98 8.15 7.91
C THR A 42 -2.58 7.16 6.92
N ILE A 43 -2.51 5.87 7.23
CA ILE A 43 -3.14 4.80 6.45
C ILE A 43 -4.01 3.99 7.41
N PRO A 44 -5.34 4.07 7.33
CA PRO A 44 -6.23 3.31 8.20
C PRO A 44 -6.08 1.79 8.04
N ILE A 45 -6.19 1.07 9.15
CA ILE A 45 -6.29 -0.39 9.17
C ILE A 45 -7.76 -0.76 9.00
N ARG A 46 -8.12 -1.26 7.81
CA ARG A 46 -9.50 -1.54 7.39
C ARG A 46 -9.86 -3.01 7.40
N THR A 47 -8.88 -3.90 7.21
CA THR A 47 -9.14 -5.33 7.03
C THR A 47 -8.51 -6.19 8.12
N ILE A 48 -9.11 -7.36 8.36
CA ILE A 48 -8.54 -8.38 9.24
C ILE A 48 -7.16 -8.83 8.74
N THR A 49 -6.97 -8.88 7.42
CA THR A 49 -5.68 -9.20 6.79
C THR A 49 -4.60 -8.17 7.15
N GLN A 50 -4.91 -6.88 7.00
CA GLN A 50 -4.01 -5.78 7.40
C GLN A 50 -3.64 -5.90 8.88
N ARG A 51 -4.63 -6.09 9.77
CA ARG A 51 -4.39 -6.21 11.21
C ARG A 51 -3.55 -7.44 11.57
N SER A 52 -3.89 -8.60 11.02
CA SER A 52 -3.14 -9.85 11.23
C SER A 52 -1.69 -9.72 10.75
N PHE A 53 -1.47 -9.09 9.61
CA PHE A 53 -0.14 -8.84 9.09
C PHE A 53 0.69 -7.93 10.00
N LEU A 54 0.12 -6.83 10.51
CA LEU A 54 0.83 -5.93 11.42
C LEU A 54 1.17 -6.61 12.74
N ASN A 55 0.29 -7.46 13.27
CA ASN A 55 0.58 -8.27 14.45
C ASN A 55 1.78 -9.21 14.22
N PHE A 56 1.82 -9.89 13.08
CA PHE A 56 2.96 -10.72 12.69
C PHE A 56 4.24 -9.90 12.51
N PHE A 57 4.15 -8.73 11.85
CA PHE A 57 5.28 -7.83 11.67
C PHE A 57 5.86 -7.35 13.00
N ASN A 58 5.00 -6.98 13.95
CA ASN A 58 5.40 -6.56 15.30
C ASN A 58 6.12 -7.68 16.07
N GLN A 59 5.69 -8.93 15.90
CA GLN A 59 6.36 -10.09 16.49
C GLN A 59 7.74 -10.34 15.86
N LEU A 60 7.86 -10.15 14.55
CA LEU A 60 9.09 -10.40 13.80
C LEU A 60 10.20 -9.38 14.11
N VAL A 61 9.86 -8.10 14.08
CA VAL A 61 10.83 -6.99 14.19
C VAL A 61 11.05 -6.57 15.65
N GLY A 62 10.14 -6.97 16.54
CA GLY A 62 10.04 -6.37 17.86
C GLY A 62 9.51 -4.93 17.79
N ARG A 63 9.32 -4.31 18.97
CA ARG A 63 8.65 -3.00 19.03
C ARG A 63 9.54 -1.83 18.58
N LEU A 64 10.83 -1.84 18.89
CA LEU A 64 11.69 -0.65 18.75
C LEU A 64 12.54 -0.63 17.48
N ASP A 65 12.54 -1.71 16.70
CA ASP A 65 13.43 -1.85 15.56
C ASP A 65 12.71 -1.75 14.21
N ASN A 66 13.47 -1.84 13.12
CA ASN A 66 12.95 -1.96 11.76
C ASN A 66 13.71 -3.05 10.98
N LEU A 67 13.22 -3.40 9.79
CA LEU A 67 13.82 -4.50 9.03
C LEU A 67 15.28 -4.24 8.66
N ILE A 68 15.63 -3.01 8.27
CA ILE A 68 16.99 -2.68 7.79
C ILE A 68 18.06 -2.73 8.89
N ASN A 69 17.66 -2.60 10.15
CA ASN A 69 18.56 -2.75 11.29
C ASN A 69 18.78 -4.23 11.68
N ILE A 70 17.80 -5.10 11.42
CA ILE A 70 17.86 -6.53 11.75
C ILE A 70 18.50 -7.35 10.63
N ILE A 71 18.24 -6.96 9.37
CA ILE A 71 18.67 -7.69 8.18
C ILE A 71 19.43 -6.72 7.25
N PRO A 72 20.61 -7.09 6.74
CA PRO A 72 21.34 -6.25 5.79
C PRO A 72 20.48 -5.88 4.58
N TYR A 73 20.60 -4.63 4.13
CA TYR A 73 19.79 -4.09 3.03
C TYR A 73 19.80 -4.96 1.76
N GLU A 74 20.97 -5.43 1.33
CA GLU A 74 21.08 -6.28 0.12
C GLU A 74 20.38 -7.63 0.30
N GLU A 75 20.36 -8.18 1.51
CA GLU A 75 19.62 -9.40 1.79
C GLU A 75 18.11 -9.17 1.75
N ILE A 76 17.61 -8.07 2.33
CA ILE A 76 16.19 -7.69 2.21
C ILE A 76 15.80 -7.53 0.74
N ARG A 77 16.64 -6.84 -0.03
CA ARG A 77 16.44 -6.61 -1.45
C ARG A 77 16.42 -7.91 -2.23
N LEU A 78 17.32 -8.86 -1.93
CA LEU A 78 17.36 -10.18 -2.55
C LEU A 78 16.10 -10.98 -2.22
N ARG A 79 15.70 -11.04 -0.95
CA ARG A 79 14.46 -11.71 -0.50
C ARG A 79 13.23 -11.11 -1.18
N TRP A 80 13.18 -9.78 -1.31
CA TRP A 80 12.11 -9.07 -2.02
C TRP A 80 12.06 -9.43 -3.51
N ARG A 81 13.21 -9.43 -4.22
CA ARG A 81 13.28 -9.85 -5.63
C ARG A 81 12.88 -11.31 -5.80
N SER A 82 13.33 -12.20 -4.92
CA SER A 82 12.98 -13.62 -4.95
C SER A 82 11.47 -13.83 -4.77
N ALA A 83 10.85 -13.12 -3.83
CA ALA A 83 9.40 -13.13 -3.64
C ALA A 83 8.67 -12.67 -4.91
N LEU A 84 9.12 -11.60 -5.55
CA LEU A 84 8.56 -11.15 -6.83
C LEU A 84 8.69 -12.21 -7.93
N THR A 85 9.88 -12.79 -8.10
CA THR A 85 10.13 -13.83 -9.10
C THR A 85 9.24 -15.06 -8.88
N LYS A 86 9.03 -15.47 -7.63
CA LYS A 86 8.12 -16.58 -7.28
C LYS A 86 6.69 -16.32 -7.77
N HIS A 87 6.26 -15.06 -7.78
CA HIS A 87 4.94 -14.65 -8.27
C HIS A 87 4.96 -14.18 -9.74
N ARG A 88 6.07 -14.35 -10.48
CA ARG A 88 6.26 -13.87 -11.86
C ARG A 88 6.06 -12.37 -12.02
N LEU A 89 6.43 -11.62 -11.00
CA LEU A 89 6.26 -10.17 -10.90
C LEU A 89 7.58 -9.45 -11.24
N SER A 90 7.49 -8.37 -12.00
CA SER A 90 8.64 -7.51 -12.32
C SER A 90 9.06 -6.62 -11.15
N SER A 91 10.36 -6.61 -10.84
CA SER A 91 10.94 -5.65 -9.88
C SER A 91 11.00 -4.20 -10.40
N ALA A 92 10.80 -3.98 -11.70
CA ALA A 92 10.76 -2.64 -12.30
C ALA A 92 9.40 -1.94 -12.13
N LYS A 93 8.36 -2.67 -11.69
CA LYS A 93 7.04 -2.10 -11.42
C LYS A 93 6.86 -1.83 -9.94
N SER A 94 6.14 -0.74 -9.64
CA SER A 94 5.62 -0.52 -8.29
C SER A 94 4.43 -1.45 -8.08
N TRP A 95 4.42 -2.22 -6.99
CA TRP A 95 3.29 -3.10 -6.61
C TRP A 95 2.26 -2.41 -5.73
N ARG A 96 2.48 -1.12 -5.44
CA ARG A 96 1.58 -0.27 -4.66
C ARG A 96 0.23 -0.08 -5.36
N TYR A 97 0.14 -0.34 -6.67
CA TYR A 97 -1.14 -0.27 -7.38
C TYR A 97 -2.16 -1.29 -6.85
N LEU A 98 -1.70 -2.42 -6.30
CA LEU A 98 -2.59 -3.43 -5.72
C LEU A 98 -3.39 -2.87 -4.54
N TYR A 99 -2.72 -2.11 -3.66
CA TYR A 99 -3.38 -1.36 -2.59
C TYR A 99 -4.44 -0.41 -3.15
N ALA A 100 -4.04 0.43 -4.12
CA ALA A 100 -4.93 1.42 -4.72
C ALA A 100 -6.16 0.78 -5.34
N GLN A 101 -5.99 -0.33 -6.06
CA GLN A 101 -7.07 -1.07 -6.70
C GLN A 101 -8.02 -1.69 -5.67
N GLN A 102 -7.47 -2.35 -4.64
CA GLN A 102 -8.27 -2.96 -3.58
C GLN A 102 -9.08 -1.92 -2.81
N MET A 103 -8.46 -0.79 -2.42
CA MET A 103 -9.15 0.31 -1.74
C MET A 103 -10.19 0.97 -2.65
N TYR A 104 -9.85 1.15 -3.93
CA TYR A 104 -10.79 1.71 -4.88
C TYR A 104 -12.04 0.82 -5.02
N SER A 105 -11.88 -0.48 -5.24
CA SER A 105 -13.01 -1.40 -5.37
C SER A 105 -13.85 -1.53 -4.10
N SER A 106 -13.22 -1.52 -2.92
CA SER A 106 -13.94 -1.71 -1.65
C SER A 106 -14.68 -0.46 -1.17
N LEU A 107 -14.19 0.74 -1.49
CA LEU A 107 -14.71 1.99 -0.94
C LEU A 107 -15.46 2.84 -1.97
N LEU A 108 -15.53 2.41 -3.25
CA LEU A 108 -16.15 3.20 -4.32
C LEU A 108 -17.59 3.57 -4.02
N THR A 109 -18.39 2.62 -3.53
CA THR A 109 -19.81 2.82 -3.25
C THR A 109 -20.05 3.81 -2.11
N GLU A 110 -19.13 3.88 -1.14
CA GLU A 110 -19.27 4.73 0.04
C GLU A 110 -18.80 6.18 -0.22
N TYR A 111 -17.66 6.36 -0.90
CA TYR A 111 -17.03 7.68 -1.05
C TYR A 111 -17.27 8.32 -2.42
N GLY A 112 -17.60 7.52 -3.45
CA GLY A 112 -17.62 7.95 -4.85
C GLY A 112 -16.21 8.20 -5.41
N ASN A 113 -16.09 8.24 -6.74
CA ASN A 113 -14.79 8.23 -7.43
C ASN A 113 -13.87 9.41 -7.04
N TYR A 114 -14.37 10.64 -6.99
CA TYR A 114 -13.54 11.81 -6.75
C TYR A 114 -12.92 11.81 -5.34
N LYS A 115 -13.76 11.68 -4.29
CA LYS A 115 -13.29 11.68 -2.90
C LYS A 115 -12.38 10.48 -2.63
N LEU A 116 -12.72 9.31 -3.18
CA LEU A 116 -11.89 8.12 -3.01
C LEU A 116 -10.52 8.25 -3.67
N CYS A 117 -10.43 8.90 -4.84
CA CYS A 117 -9.14 9.17 -5.46
C CYS A 117 -8.27 10.07 -4.55
N LEU A 118 -8.84 11.15 -4.01
CA LEU A 118 -8.10 12.02 -3.07
C LEU A 118 -7.65 11.26 -1.83
N LEU A 119 -8.53 10.47 -1.22
CA LEU A 119 -8.23 9.64 -0.07
C LEU A 119 -7.05 8.68 -0.34
N ILE A 120 -7.08 7.94 -1.46
CA ILE A 120 -6.00 7.03 -1.83
C ILE A 120 -4.70 7.79 -2.12
N GLN A 121 -4.79 8.97 -2.76
CA GLN A 121 -3.62 9.83 -2.98
C GLN A 121 -2.96 10.24 -1.66
N ASP A 122 -3.77 10.65 -0.67
CA ASP A 122 -3.28 11.11 0.62
C ASP A 122 -2.64 9.95 1.41
N GLU A 123 -3.30 8.80 1.50
CA GLU A 123 -2.79 7.61 2.18
C GLU A 123 -1.50 7.07 1.56
N MET A 124 -1.39 7.15 0.23
CA MET A 124 -0.20 6.72 -0.48
C MET A 124 0.84 7.84 -0.63
N GLY A 125 0.55 9.07 -0.23
CA GLY A 125 1.41 10.23 -0.46
C GLY A 125 1.63 10.59 -1.95
N ILE A 126 0.75 10.16 -2.85
CA ILE A 126 0.87 10.37 -4.30
C ILE A 126 0.29 11.74 -4.68
N LYS A 127 1.16 12.71 -5.02
CA LYS A 127 0.72 14.04 -5.47
C LYS A 127 0.14 14.03 -6.90
N SER A 128 0.71 13.21 -7.79
CA SER A 128 0.33 13.18 -9.20
C SER A 128 -0.94 12.38 -9.44
N ARG A 129 -1.97 13.05 -9.96
CA ARG A 129 -3.21 12.39 -10.43
C ARG A 129 -2.92 11.36 -11.52
N ASN A 130 -1.94 11.62 -12.38
CA ASN A 130 -1.55 10.69 -13.44
C ASN A 130 -0.99 9.38 -12.87
N THR A 131 -0.18 9.47 -11.81
CA THR A 131 0.35 8.27 -11.14
C THR A 131 -0.76 7.42 -10.54
N LEU A 132 -1.74 8.03 -9.85
CA LEU A 132 -2.88 7.27 -9.32
C LEU A 132 -3.74 6.71 -10.47
N TRP A 133 -3.98 7.48 -11.53
CA TRP A 133 -4.72 7.00 -12.69
C TRP A 133 -4.06 5.75 -13.31
N LEU A 134 -2.73 5.74 -13.47
CA LEU A 134 -1.99 4.56 -13.94
C LEU A 134 -2.19 3.34 -13.05
N TYR A 135 -2.40 3.51 -11.74
CA TYR A 135 -2.69 2.41 -10.82
C TYR A 135 -4.13 1.91 -10.95
N LEU A 136 -5.07 2.79 -11.28
CA LEU A 136 -6.51 2.48 -11.29
C LEU A 136 -7.08 2.16 -12.67
N LYS A 137 -6.36 2.44 -13.76
CA LYS A 137 -6.88 2.34 -15.13
C LYS A 137 -7.49 0.97 -15.45
N ASP A 138 -6.89 -0.11 -14.96
CA ASP A 138 -7.33 -1.48 -15.26
C ASP A 138 -8.67 -1.79 -14.56
N VAL A 139 -8.82 -1.38 -13.30
CA VAL A 139 -10.05 -1.58 -12.52
C VAL A 139 -11.18 -0.65 -12.98
N LYS A 140 -10.85 0.59 -13.36
CA LYS A 140 -11.83 1.53 -13.92
C LYS A 140 -12.40 1.04 -15.24
N SER A 141 -11.56 0.41 -16.07
CA SER A 141 -11.99 -0.15 -17.36
C SER A 141 -12.91 -1.37 -17.21
N ALA A 142 -12.66 -2.20 -16.19
CA ALA A 142 -13.52 -3.35 -15.87
C ALA A 142 -14.91 -2.95 -15.35
N GLY A 143 -15.02 -1.84 -14.62
CA GLY A 143 -16.31 -1.32 -14.11
C GLY A 143 -17.21 -0.70 -15.19
N THR A 144 -16.65 -0.21 -16.30
CA THR A 144 -17.41 0.38 -17.41
C THR A 144 -18.01 -0.64 -18.39
N SER A 145 -17.61 -1.91 -18.30
CA SER A 145 -18.15 -2.98 -19.17
C SER A 145 -19.48 -3.57 -18.67
N GLY A 146 -20.04 -3.07 -17.56
CA GLY A 146 -21.25 -3.60 -16.92
C GLY A 146 -22.56 -2.86 -17.19
N THR A 147 -22.57 -1.78 -17.98
CA THR A 147 -23.79 -1.01 -18.30
C THR A 147 -23.95 -0.85 -19.81
N LEU A 148 -24.30 -1.94 -20.49
CA LEU A 148 -24.88 -1.92 -21.83
C LEU A 148 -26.03 -2.94 -21.87
N GLY A 149 -27.26 -2.42 -21.87
CA GLY A 149 -28.40 -3.10 -22.50
C GLY A 149 -29.39 -3.84 -21.60
N THR A 150 -30.28 -3.10 -20.93
CA THR A 150 -31.70 -3.50 -20.88
C THR A 150 -32.53 -2.26 -21.20
N ALA A 151 -32.76 -2.04 -22.49
CA ALA A 151 -33.88 -1.26 -22.96
C ALA A 151 -35.04 -2.23 -23.17
N HIS A 152 -36.12 -2.04 -22.41
CA HIS A 152 -37.46 -2.54 -22.72
C HIS A 152 -38.29 -1.34 -23.19
#